data_AF-A0A3M1CWH8-F1
#
_entry.id   AF-A0A3M1CWH8-F1
#
_cell.length_a   1.000
_cell.length_b   1.000
_cell.length_c   1.000
_cell.angle_alpha   90.00
_cell.angle_beta   90.00
_cell.angle_gamma   90.00
#
_symmetry.space_group_name_H-M   'P 1'
#
loop_
_entity.id
_entity.type
_entity.pdbx_description
1 polymer ?
#
loop_
_entity_poly.entity_id
_entity_poly.type
_entity_poly.pdbx_seq_one_letter_code
_entity_poly.pdbx_strand_id
1 'polypeptide(L)'
;MGYGPQTCRVEFSPQQMARMHCWIQDQLTPYLVQVTLDADTTFGPVPLTVNFTGFSPKTVNGWTWDFGDGQISHLQNPTHTYSQAGAFDVSLTIDAADGSSFTTNQAAYIYATADTLVVDSVTALPGQTVRVDVSVNNELPLTRVTVPFTWLGPLGLTFDSVSTEGLRTSFLTLANGGIFVTNNDFNNRRAIRELLPGAANPIAPGTGPILSLYFTAPPFQLPGSNPIDLISYGLRDPSLEVIPGPYLPAIVQGAVAMTCCQGNVGNVDADPNDVTDVADLTALINHLFISFQALPCQPEANCNGDPDNNVDISDLTALIDHLFINFSALPACQ
;
A
#
# COMPACT_ATOMS: atom_id res chain seq x y z
N MET A 1 -32.52 20.13 -15.65
CA MET A 1 -33.34 20.14 -16.89
C MET A 1 -34.78 20.41 -16.50
N GLY A 2 -35.31 21.60 -16.78
CA GLY A 2 -36.73 21.91 -16.56
C GLY A 2 -37.31 22.42 -17.88
N TYR A 3 -38.21 21.65 -18.49
CA TYR A 3 -38.94 22.09 -19.68
C TYR A 3 -40.08 23.02 -19.24
N GLY A 4 -40.10 24.26 -19.73
CA GLY A 4 -41.25 25.16 -19.61
C GLY A 4 -42.41 24.73 -20.54
N PRO A 5 -43.65 25.20 -20.29
CA PRO A 5 -44.83 24.71 -21.00
C PRO A 5 -44.86 25.17 -22.47
N GLN A 6 -45.08 24.22 -23.38
CA GLN A 6 -45.22 24.49 -24.82
C GLN A 6 -46.57 25.18 -25.11
N THR A 7 -46.56 26.34 -25.74
CA THR A 7 -47.76 26.92 -26.38
C THR A 7 -47.86 26.40 -27.81
N CYS A 8 -48.74 25.43 -28.04
CA CYS A 8 -49.07 24.94 -29.38
C CYS A 8 -50.41 25.53 -29.84
N ARG A 9 -50.50 25.96 -31.11
CA ARG A 9 -51.75 26.41 -31.73
C ARG A 9 -52.08 25.49 -32.89
N VAL A 10 -53.35 25.10 -32.99
CA VAL A 10 -53.87 24.30 -34.10
C VAL A 10 -54.59 25.24 -35.05
N GLU A 11 -54.19 25.25 -36.32
CA GLU A 11 -54.87 25.98 -37.39
C GLU A 11 -55.52 24.98 -38.36
N PHE A 12 -56.76 25.28 -38.75
CA PHE A 12 -57.55 24.45 -39.65
C PHE A 12 -57.68 25.16 -41.00
N SER A 13 -57.29 24.48 -42.09
CA SER A 13 -57.59 24.94 -43.45
C SER A 13 -58.76 24.13 -44.05
N PRO A 14 -59.50 24.69 -45.03
CA PRO A 14 -60.75 24.08 -45.52
C PRO A 14 -60.60 22.80 -46.35
N GLN A 15 -59.39 22.29 -46.62
CA GLN A 15 -59.16 21.17 -47.55
C GLN A 15 -58.27 20.04 -46.99
N GLN A 16 -58.53 19.61 -45.75
CA GLN A 16 -57.98 18.38 -45.12
C GLN A 16 -56.48 18.37 -44.77
N MET A 17 -56.19 18.78 -43.53
CA MET A 17 -55.43 18.07 -42.49
C MET A 17 -55.01 19.10 -41.43
N ALA A 18 -55.31 18.87 -40.15
CA ALA A 18 -54.87 19.74 -39.06
C ALA A 18 -53.33 19.69 -38.97
N ARG A 19 -52.67 20.85 -39.05
CA ARG A 19 -51.23 20.97 -38.79
C ARG A 19 -51.04 21.67 -37.45
N MET A 20 -50.38 20.97 -36.52
CA MET A 20 -50.01 21.52 -35.22
C MET A 20 -48.68 22.23 -35.37
N HIS A 21 -48.68 23.57 -35.23
CA HIS A 21 -47.44 24.35 -35.15
C HIS A 21 -47.18 24.61 -33.67
N CYS A 22 -46.20 23.88 -33.13
CA CYS A 22 -45.63 24.22 -31.83
C CYS A 22 -44.44 25.13 -32.08
N TRP A 23 -44.52 26.37 -31.58
CA TRP A 23 -43.36 27.23 -31.51
C TRP A 23 -42.60 26.82 -30.26
N ILE A 24 -41.37 26.32 -30.42
CA ILE A 24 -40.42 26.41 -29.32
C ILE A 24 -40.13 27.91 -29.24
N GLN A 25 -40.64 28.61 -28.23
CA GLN A 25 -39.98 29.82 -27.80
C GLN A 25 -38.63 29.34 -27.28
N ASP A 26 -37.68 29.23 -28.21
CA ASP A 26 -36.26 29.19 -27.89
C ASP A 26 -35.98 30.59 -27.34
N GLN A 27 -36.35 30.78 -26.07
CA GLN A 27 -35.65 31.70 -25.22
C GLN A 27 -34.22 31.15 -25.24
N LEU A 28 -33.45 31.61 -26.23
CA LEU A 28 -32.00 31.54 -26.21
C LEU A 28 -31.62 32.22 -24.90
N THR A 29 -31.53 31.43 -23.84
CA THR A 29 -30.64 31.77 -22.74
C THR A 29 -29.32 32.09 -23.44
N PRO A 30 -28.76 33.30 -23.28
CA PRO A 30 -27.55 33.66 -24.00
C PRO A 30 -26.57 32.52 -23.77
N TYR A 31 -26.13 31.91 -24.88
CA TYR A 31 -25.18 30.81 -24.93
C TYR A 31 -24.10 31.15 -23.90
N LEU A 32 -24.16 30.50 -22.74
CA LEU A 32 -23.25 30.81 -21.65
C LEU A 32 -21.87 30.47 -22.23
N VAL A 33 -21.09 31.52 -22.49
CA VAL A 33 -19.65 31.39 -22.71
C VAL A 33 -19.13 30.76 -21.43
N GLN A 34 -18.95 29.45 -21.43
CA GLN A 34 -18.39 28.74 -20.30
C GLN A 34 -16.93 28.49 -20.64
N VAL A 35 -16.08 29.18 -19.90
CA VAL A 35 -14.68 28.81 -19.78
C VAL A 35 -14.67 27.50 -19.01
N THR A 36 -14.12 26.46 -19.59
CA THR A 36 -14.06 25.15 -18.97
C THR A 36 -12.62 24.78 -18.72
N LEU A 37 -12.40 24.14 -17.58
CA LEU A 37 -11.15 23.48 -17.24
C LEU A 37 -11.42 21.98 -17.18
N ASP A 38 -10.43 21.21 -17.59
CA ASP A 38 -10.43 19.75 -17.57
C ASP A 38 -9.05 19.23 -17.16
N ALA A 39 -8.99 17.99 -16.69
CA ALA A 39 -7.78 17.30 -16.25
C ALA A 39 -7.79 15.86 -16.72
N ASP A 40 -6.63 15.33 -17.10
CA ASP A 40 -6.49 13.93 -17.51
C ASP A 40 -6.68 12.93 -16.35
N THR A 41 -6.37 13.35 -15.13
CA THR A 41 -6.68 12.65 -13.89
C THR A 41 -7.04 13.64 -12.79
N THR A 42 -7.95 13.22 -11.91
CA THR A 42 -8.38 14.00 -10.73
C THR A 42 -8.03 13.32 -9.42
N PHE A 43 -7.41 12.13 -9.47
CA PHE A 43 -7.21 11.29 -8.31
C PHE A 43 -5.98 10.39 -8.47
N GLY A 44 -5.16 10.29 -7.43
CA GLY A 44 -4.04 9.34 -7.42
C GLY A 44 -3.04 9.57 -6.27
N PRO A 45 -2.00 8.74 -6.17
CA PRO A 45 -0.99 8.87 -5.13
C PRO A 45 0.00 10.00 -5.43
N VAL A 46 0.62 10.56 -4.38
CA VAL A 46 1.74 11.48 -4.54
C VAL A 46 3.03 10.76 -4.97
N PRO A 47 3.87 11.37 -5.83
CA PRO A 47 3.61 12.62 -6.57
C PRO A 47 2.60 12.42 -7.71
N LEU A 48 1.53 13.22 -7.72
CA LEU A 48 0.47 13.14 -8.73
C LEU A 48 0.72 14.20 -9.82
N THR A 49 1.07 13.76 -11.03
CA THR A 49 1.23 14.66 -12.18
C THR A 49 -0.06 14.70 -12.98
N VAL A 50 -0.57 15.91 -13.21
CA VAL A 50 -1.84 16.18 -13.88
C VAL A 50 -1.60 17.10 -15.08
N ASN A 51 -2.19 16.75 -16.23
CA ASN A 51 -2.22 17.59 -17.41
C ASN A 51 -3.58 18.30 -17.49
N PHE A 52 -3.56 19.62 -17.41
CA PHE A 52 -4.76 20.45 -17.47
C PHE A 52 -5.02 20.93 -18.89
N THR A 53 -6.31 21.04 -19.23
CA THR A 53 -6.77 21.62 -20.50
C THR A 53 -7.71 22.79 -20.23
N GLY A 54 -7.34 23.95 -20.76
CA GLY A 54 -8.17 25.16 -20.69
C GLY A 54 -8.90 25.41 -22.00
N PHE A 55 -10.22 25.55 -21.94
CA PHE A 55 -11.04 25.89 -23.09
C PHE A 55 -11.83 27.18 -22.86
N SER A 56 -11.85 28.02 -23.90
CA SER A 56 -12.65 29.23 -23.96
C SER A 56 -13.22 29.39 -25.37
N PRO A 57 -14.50 29.76 -25.53
CA PRO A 57 -15.06 30.09 -26.83
C PRO A 57 -14.67 31.51 -27.30
N LYS A 58 -13.98 32.30 -26.47
CA LYS A 58 -13.46 33.63 -26.83
C LYS A 58 -11.97 33.55 -27.16
N THR A 59 -11.47 34.53 -27.91
CA THR A 59 -10.02 34.76 -28.07
C THR A 59 -9.43 35.19 -26.74
N VAL A 60 -8.44 34.46 -26.24
CA VAL A 60 -7.80 34.66 -24.94
C VAL A 60 -6.43 35.31 -25.11
N ASN A 61 -6.17 36.39 -24.38
CA ASN A 61 -4.88 37.07 -24.31
C ASN A 61 -4.02 36.55 -23.16
N GLY A 62 -4.63 36.01 -22.10
CA GLY A 62 -3.93 35.48 -20.93
C GLY A 62 -4.69 34.34 -20.26
N TRP A 63 -3.94 33.34 -19.79
CA TRP A 63 -4.44 32.26 -18.95
C TRP A 63 -3.77 32.39 -17.58
N THR A 64 -4.51 32.13 -16.52
CA THR A 64 -3.98 32.05 -15.15
C THR A 64 -4.64 30.88 -14.45
N TRP A 65 -3.85 29.85 -14.18
CA TRP A 65 -4.21 28.70 -13.38
C TRP A 65 -3.75 28.91 -11.95
N ASP A 66 -4.60 28.58 -10.99
CA ASP A 66 -4.22 28.34 -9.60
C ASP A 66 -4.57 26.88 -9.29
N PHE A 67 -3.56 26.11 -8.87
CA PHE A 67 -3.72 24.69 -8.60
C PHE A 67 -4.14 24.39 -7.16
N GLY A 68 -4.30 25.41 -6.30
CA GLY A 68 -4.75 25.24 -4.92
C GLY A 68 -3.66 24.78 -3.94
N ASP A 69 -2.43 24.57 -4.41
CA ASP A 69 -1.25 24.22 -3.59
C ASP A 69 -0.26 25.40 -3.44
N GLY A 70 -0.66 26.59 -3.89
CA GLY A 70 0.14 27.80 -3.89
C GLY A 70 0.97 28.02 -5.17
N GLN A 71 0.92 27.09 -6.13
CA GLN A 71 1.54 27.26 -7.44
C GLN A 71 0.53 27.75 -8.49
N ILE A 72 1.04 28.49 -9.49
CA ILE A 72 0.25 29.04 -10.59
C ILE A 72 0.91 28.75 -11.95
N SER A 73 0.13 28.84 -13.02
CA SER A 73 0.65 28.78 -14.40
C SER A 73 -0.04 29.76 -15.34
N HIS A 74 0.69 30.22 -16.36
CA HIS A 74 0.16 31.08 -17.42
C HIS A 74 0.01 30.40 -18.77
N LEU A 75 0.23 29.09 -18.83
CA LEU A 75 0.02 28.29 -20.03
C LEU A 75 -1.47 27.97 -20.20
N GLN A 76 -1.94 27.84 -21.44
CA GLN A 76 -3.29 27.36 -21.69
C GLN A 76 -3.50 25.93 -21.18
N ASN A 77 -2.54 25.04 -21.47
CA ASN A 77 -2.56 23.63 -21.08
C ASN A 77 -1.30 23.30 -20.28
N PRO A 78 -1.27 23.60 -18.96
CA PRO A 78 -0.11 23.33 -18.12
C PRO A 78 -0.07 21.86 -17.67
N THR A 79 1.13 21.38 -17.37
CA THR A 79 1.37 20.18 -16.56
C THR A 79 1.77 20.62 -15.16
N HIS A 80 1.15 20.04 -14.13
CA HIS A 80 1.44 20.35 -12.73
C HIS A 80 1.60 19.07 -11.91
N THR A 81 2.47 19.09 -10.89
CA THR A 81 2.75 17.93 -10.03
C THR A 81 2.46 18.26 -8.58
N TYR A 82 1.49 17.57 -7.99
CA TYR A 82 1.15 17.64 -6.57
C TYR A 82 2.07 16.71 -5.78
N SER A 83 2.98 17.28 -4.98
CA SER A 83 3.95 16.54 -4.17
C SER A 83 3.46 16.24 -2.74
N GLN A 84 2.34 16.84 -2.31
CA GLN A 84 1.75 16.62 -0.99
C GLN A 84 0.34 16.06 -1.14
N ALA A 85 -0.06 15.20 -0.19
CA ALA A 85 -1.42 14.68 -0.16
C ALA A 85 -2.39 15.79 0.26
N GLY A 86 -3.61 15.75 -0.28
CA GLY A 86 -4.63 16.75 -0.01
C GLY A 86 -5.69 16.83 -1.11
N ALA A 87 -6.75 17.57 -0.80
CA ALA A 87 -7.76 18.00 -1.74
C ALA A 87 -7.43 19.43 -2.20
N PHE A 88 -7.32 19.62 -3.51
CA PHE A 88 -6.91 20.89 -4.10
C PHE A 88 -8.05 21.52 -4.91
N ASP A 89 -8.33 22.79 -4.62
CA ASP A 89 -9.26 23.62 -5.37
C ASP A 89 -8.54 24.18 -6.60
N VAL A 90 -9.02 23.87 -7.80
CA VAL A 90 -8.40 24.34 -9.05
C VAL A 90 -9.22 25.48 -9.63
N SER A 91 -8.56 26.59 -9.95
CA SER A 91 -9.18 27.70 -10.67
C SER A 91 -8.48 27.98 -11.99
N LEU A 92 -9.28 28.37 -12.97
CA LEU A 92 -8.83 28.90 -14.24
C LEU A 92 -9.44 30.27 -14.45
N THR A 93 -8.59 31.28 -14.57
CA THR A 93 -8.95 32.63 -14.97
C THR A 93 -8.41 32.92 -16.36
N ILE A 94 -9.25 33.46 -17.24
CA ILE A 94 -8.84 33.93 -18.56
C ILE A 94 -9.07 35.43 -18.69
N ASP A 95 -8.18 36.08 -19.44
CA ASP A 95 -8.36 37.46 -19.90
C ASP A 95 -8.62 37.44 -21.40
N ALA A 96 -9.84 37.78 -21.81
CA ALA A 96 -10.27 37.76 -23.19
C ALA A 96 -9.81 39.02 -23.94
N ALA A 97 -9.69 38.90 -25.27
CA ALA A 97 -9.24 39.99 -26.14
C ALA A 97 -10.17 41.21 -26.17
N ASP A 98 -11.44 41.05 -25.76
CA ASP A 98 -12.41 42.13 -25.60
C ASP A 98 -12.30 42.87 -24.25
N GLY A 99 -11.30 42.52 -23.42
CA GLY A 99 -11.05 43.10 -22.11
C GLY A 99 -11.91 42.50 -20.98
N SER A 100 -12.73 41.49 -21.26
CA SER A 100 -13.46 40.76 -20.23
C SER A 100 -12.60 39.70 -19.56
N SER A 101 -12.84 39.44 -18.27
CA SER A 101 -12.16 38.39 -17.50
C SER A 101 -13.19 37.39 -16.97
N PHE A 102 -12.85 36.11 -17.01
CA PHE A 102 -13.73 35.02 -16.57
C PHE A 102 -12.95 34.05 -15.71
N THR A 103 -13.55 33.63 -14.59
CA THR A 103 -12.96 32.65 -13.67
C THR A 103 -13.90 31.47 -13.50
N THR A 104 -13.35 30.26 -13.64
CA THR A 104 -14.01 28.99 -13.34
C THR A 104 -13.27 28.33 -12.19
N ASN A 105 -13.99 28.00 -11.12
CA ASN A 105 -13.44 27.36 -9.93
C ASN A 105 -14.05 25.96 -9.78
N GLN A 106 -13.23 24.96 -9.49
CA GLN A 106 -13.66 23.62 -9.13
C GLN A 106 -13.06 23.24 -7.77
N ALA A 107 -13.94 23.14 -6.78
CA ALA A 107 -13.57 22.78 -5.41
C ALA A 107 -13.25 21.29 -5.29
N ALA A 108 -12.20 20.95 -4.55
CA ALA A 108 -11.68 19.60 -4.36
C ALA A 108 -11.57 18.83 -5.69
N TYR A 109 -11.09 19.51 -6.74
CA TYR A 109 -11.06 18.95 -8.09
C TYR A 109 -9.96 17.88 -8.24
N ILE A 110 -8.81 18.10 -7.61
CA ILE A 110 -7.73 17.12 -7.55
C ILE A 110 -7.61 16.58 -6.13
N TYR A 111 -7.51 15.25 -6.01
CA TYR A 111 -7.25 14.55 -4.77
C TYR A 111 -5.95 13.75 -4.89
N ALA A 112 -4.92 14.16 -4.16
CA ALA A 112 -3.67 13.42 -4.07
C ALA A 112 -3.62 12.67 -2.74
N THR A 113 -3.31 11.37 -2.75
CA THR A 113 -3.26 10.53 -1.54
C THR A 113 -1.83 10.12 -1.18
N ALA A 114 -1.57 9.83 0.09
CA ALA A 114 -0.32 9.26 0.58
C ALA A 114 -0.57 7.96 1.36
N ASP A 115 -1.63 7.25 0.99
CA ASP A 115 -2.05 6.04 1.67
C ASP A 115 -1.02 4.92 1.50
N THR A 116 -0.87 4.10 2.54
CA THR A 116 0.15 3.06 2.60
C THR A 116 -0.45 1.68 2.84
N LEU A 117 0.13 0.66 2.21
CA LEU A 117 0.04 -0.73 2.67
C LEU A 117 1.39 -1.12 3.26
N VAL A 118 1.36 -1.57 4.51
CA VAL A 118 2.55 -1.95 5.29
C VAL A 118 2.42 -3.41 5.69
N VAL A 119 3.44 -4.20 5.39
CA VAL A 119 3.55 -5.58 5.87
C VAL A 119 4.54 -5.60 7.03
N ASP A 120 4.14 -6.23 8.13
CA ASP A 120 5.00 -6.33 9.31
C ASP A 120 6.22 -7.22 9.05
N SER A 121 7.33 -6.89 9.72
CA SER A 121 8.47 -7.78 9.84
C SER A 121 8.43 -8.50 11.19
N VAL A 122 8.52 -9.83 11.18
CA VAL A 122 8.41 -10.67 12.38
C VAL A 122 9.52 -11.71 12.44
N THR A 123 9.85 -12.14 13.65
CA THR A 123 10.77 -13.25 13.91
C THR A 123 10.01 -14.54 14.18
N ALA A 124 10.46 -15.66 13.60
CA ALA A 124 9.90 -16.98 13.81
C ALA A 124 10.92 -17.92 14.47
N LEU A 125 10.41 -18.78 15.36
CA LEU A 125 11.11 -19.94 15.89
C LEU A 125 10.93 -21.16 14.97
N PRO A 126 11.81 -22.18 15.06
CA PRO A 126 11.64 -23.44 14.33
C PRO A 126 10.26 -24.07 14.58
N GLY A 127 9.54 -24.36 13.50
CA GLY A 127 8.22 -24.98 13.53
C GLY A 127 7.09 -24.07 14.03
N GLN A 128 7.37 -22.81 14.36
CA GLN A 128 6.38 -21.86 14.83
C GLN A 128 5.48 -21.39 13.68
N THR A 129 4.18 -21.30 13.95
CA THR A 129 3.27 -20.50 13.13
C THR A 129 3.33 -19.03 13.57
N VAL A 130 3.76 -18.16 12.66
CA VAL A 130 3.84 -16.72 12.89
C VAL A 130 2.71 -15.98 12.20
N ARG A 131 2.26 -14.89 12.85
CA ARG A 131 1.29 -13.94 12.33
C ARG A 131 2.04 -12.74 11.73
N VAL A 132 1.74 -12.44 10.48
CA VAL A 132 2.24 -11.25 9.75
C VAL A 132 1.04 -10.39 9.42
N ASP A 133 0.96 -9.19 9.99
CA ASP A 133 -0.13 -8.28 9.68
C ASP A 133 0.17 -7.41 8.46
N VAL A 134 -0.85 -7.21 7.65
CA VAL A 134 -0.91 -6.20 6.60
C VAL A 134 -1.78 -5.07 7.12
N SER A 135 -1.17 -3.90 7.29
CA SER A 135 -1.78 -2.68 7.79
C SER A 135 -2.01 -1.69 6.66
N VAL A 136 -3.09 -0.90 6.79
CA VAL A 136 -3.37 0.21 5.88
C VAL A 136 -3.38 1.53 6.66
N ASN A 137 -2.86 2.58 6.04
CA ASN A 137 -3.11 3.96 6.43
C ASN A 137 -3.92 4.60 5.30
N ASN A 138 -5.17 4.98 5.56
CA ASN A 138 -6.06 5.54 4.55
C ASN A 138 -6.79 6.80 5.03
N GLU A 139 -6.85 7.82 4.16
CA GLU A 139 -7.58 9.07 4.43
C GLU A 139 -9.06 8.98 4.05
N LEU A 140 -9.39 8.16 3.05
CA LEU A 140 -10.74 7.99 2.53
C LEU A 140 -11.32 6.61 2.85
N PRO A 141 -12.65 6.48 3.01
CA PRO A 141 -13.27 5.18 3.27
C PRO A 141 -13.07 4.20 2.11
N LEU A 142 -12.48 3.03 2.38
CA LEU A 142 -12.13 2.05 1.35
C LEU A 142 -13.28 1.07 1.08
N THR A 143 -13.63 0.87 -0.18
CA THR A 143 -14.66 -0.07 -0.65
C THR A 143 -14.09 -1.42 -1.10
N ARG A 144 -12.80 -1.46 -1.45
CA ARG A 144 -12.03 -2.67 -1.75
C ARG A 144 -10.55 -2.48 -1.38
N VAL A 145 -9.91 -3.56 -0.95
CA VAL A 145 -8.45 -3.65 -0.85
C VAL A 145 -7.98 -4.94 -1.53
N THR A 146 -7.01 -4.81 -2.45
CA THR A 146 -6.40 -5.95 -3.15
C THR A 146 -4.98 -6.15 -2.62
N VAL A 147 -4.71 -7.32 -2.06
CA VAL A 147 -3.43 -7.69 -1.46
C VAL A 147 -2.86 -8.91 -2.18
N PRO A 148 -2.21 -8.75 -3.35
CA PRO A 148 -1.39 -9.80 -3.93
C PRO A 148 -0.06 -9.84 -3.19
N PHE A 149 0.38 -11.03 -2.78
CA PHE A 149 1.62 -11.20 -2.04
C PHE A 149 2.39 -12.45 -2.46
N THR A 150 3.70 -12.38 -2.27
CA THR A 150 4.63 -13.50 -2.42
C THR A 150 5.37 -13.73 -1.11
N TRP A 151 5.73 -14.97 -0.82
CA TRP A 151 6.59 -15.33 0.31
C TRP A 151 7.77 -16.19 -0.17
N LEU A 152 8.26 -15.88 -1.37
CA LEU A 152 9.42 -16.55 -1.93
C LEU A 152 10.67 -16.22 -1.13
N GLY A 153 11.43 -17.24 -0.76
CA GLY A 153 12.68 -17.03 -0.04
C GLY A 153 13.29 -18.33 0.53
N PRO A 154 14.47 -18.21 1.15
CA PRO A 154 15.33 -19.33 1.56
C PRO A 154 14.78 -20.15 2.72
N LEU A 155 13.94 -19.59 3.59
CA LEU A 155 13.45 -20.28 4.80
C LEU A 155 12.42 -21.37 4.51
N GLY A 156 11.88 -21.42 3.29
CA GLY A 156 10.93 -22.48 2.96
C GLY A 156 9.57 -22.38 3.65
N LEU A 157 9.14 -21.15 4.02
CA LEU A 157 7.88 -20.93 4.74
C LEU A 157 6.68 -21.59 4.05
N THR A 158 5.83 -22.20 4.86
CA THR A 158 4.53 -22.73 4.43
C THR A 158 3.46 -21.71 4.75
N PHE A 159 2.62 -21.37 3.77
CA PHE A 159 1.46 -20.50 4.00
C PHE A 159 0.30 -21.32 4.56
N ASP A 160 -0.25 -20.90 5.70
CA ASP A 160 -1.29 -21.64 6.40
C ASP A 160 -2.67 -21.07 6.14
N SER A 161 -2.89 -19.81 6.54
CA SER A 161 -4.22 -19.21 6.55
C SER A 161 -4.18 -17.69 6.58
N VAL A 162 -5.37 -17.07 6.54
CA VAL A 162 -5.55 -15.65 6.82
C VAL A 162 -6.64 -15.44 7.85
N SER A 163 -6.60 -14.30 8.56
CA SER A 163 -7.68 -13.87 9.45
C SER A 163 -7.91 -12.36 9.36
N THR A 164 -9.14 -11.94 9.68
CA THR A 164 -9.54 -10.55 9.93
C THR A 164 -10.01 -10.33 11.37
N GLU A 165 -9.95 -11.36 12.20
CA GLU A 165 -10.42 -11.30 13.58
C GLU A 165 -9.63 -10.28 14.41
N GLY A 166 -10.34 -9.42 15.13
CA GLY A 166 -9.72 -8.34 15.91
C GLY A 166 -9.11 -7.21 15.07
N LEU A 167 -9.24 -7.24 13.74
CA LEU A 167 -8.71 -6.23 12.83
C LEU A 167 -9.77 -5.17 12.50
N ARG A 168 -9.35 -4.11 11.78
CA ARG A 168 -10.26 -3.09 11.24
C ARG A 168 -11.30 -3.65 10.27
N THR A 169 -11.06 -4.86 9.78
CA THR A 169 -11.87 -5.61 8.82
C THR A 169 -12.55 -6.82 9.46
N SER A 170 -12.61 -6.90 10.78
CA SER A 170 -13.26 -8.00 11.51
C SER A 170 -14.75 -8.16 11.20
N PHE A 171 -15.39 -7.13 10.66
CA PHE A 171 -16.75 -7.20 10.13
C PHE A 171 -16.86 -7.98 8.81
N LEU A 172 -15.74 -8.19 8.10
CA LEU A 172 -15.66 -9.06 6.93
C LEU A 172 -15.49 -10.50 7.41
N THR A 173 -16.50 -11.33 7.21
CA THR A 173 -16.42 -12.77 7.48
C THR A 173 -16.33 -13.54 6.16
N LEU A 174 -15.62 -14.68 6.16
CA LEU A 174 -15.58 -15.61 5.03
C LEU A 174 -16.99 -16.07 4.62
N ALA A 175 -17.90 -16.22 5.59
CA ALA A 175 -19.29 -16.62 5.37
C ALA A 175 -20.14 -15.57 4.65
N ASN A 176 -19.79 -14.28 4.77
CA ASN A 176 -20.46 -13.19 4.05
C ASN A 176 -19.79 -12.85 2.71
N GLY A 177 -18.78 -13.61 2.29
CA GLY A 177 -18.03 -13.34 1.07
C GLY A 177 -17.30 -12.00 1.11
N GLY A 178 -16.80 -11.55 2.27
CA GLY A 178 -16.08 -10.27 2.37
C GLY A 178 -14.59 -10.38 2.04
N ILE A 179 -14.03 -11.60 2.08
CA ILE A 179 -12.64 -11.90 1.76
C ILE A 179 -12.66 -12.97 0.67
N PHE A 180 -12.13 -12.63 -0.51
CA PHE A 180 -12.01 -13.55 -1.61
C PHE A 180 -10.58 -14.03 -1.76
N VAL A 181 -10.44 -15.34 -1.89
CA VAL A 181 -9.23 -15.98 -2.37
C VAL A 181 -9.30 -15.98 -3.89
N THR A 182 -8.50 -15.16 -4.53
CA THR A 182 -8.36 -15.16 -5.99
C THR A 182 -6.95 -15.64 -6.32
N ASN A 183 -6.84 -16.71 -7.12
CA ASN A 183 -5.56 -17.23 -7.63
C ASN A 183 -4.48 -17.50 -6.56
N ASN A 184 -4.54 -18.68 -5.93
CA ASN A 184 -3.41 -19.20 -5.16
C ASN A 184 -2.52 -20.04 -6.08
N ASP A 185 -1.22 -19.74 -6.08
CA ASP A 185 -0.19 -20.56 -6.72
C ASP A 185 0.88 -20.86 -5.68
N PHE A 186 0.57 -21.88 -4.86
CA PHE A 186 1.42 -22.32 -3.77
C PHE A 186 2.76 -22.89 -4.26
N ASN A 187 2.82 -23.40 -5.49
CA ASN A 187 4.06 -23.87 -6.10
C ASN A 187 5.04 -22.72 -6.31
N ASN A 188 4.53 -21.57 -6.75
CA ASN A 188 5.31 -20.35 -6.93
C ASN A 188 5.27 -19.40 -5.72
N ARG A 189 4.67 -19.84 -4.59
CA ARG A 189 4.52 -19.09 -3.33
C ARG A 189 3.88 -17.72 -3.51
N ARG A 190 2.75 -17.67 -4.23
CA ARG A 190 1.97 -16.46 -4.49
C ARG A 190 0.51 -16.66 -4.18
N ALA A 191 -0.14 -15.59 -3.72
CA ALA A 191 -1.56 -15.58 -3.44
C ALA A 191 -2.13 -14.16 -3.55
N ILE A 192 -3.45 -14.05 -3.77
CA ILE A 192 -4.17 -12.78 -3.71
C ILE A 192 -5.29 -12.87 -2.69
N ARG A 193 -5.45 -11.82 -1.90
CA ARG A 193 -6.60 -11.61 -1.02
C ARG A 193 -7.27 -10.31 -1.41
N GLU A 194 -8.56 -10.38 -1.72
CA GLU A 194 -9.40 -9.21 -1.96
C GLU A 194 -10.37 -9.04 -0.80
N LEU A 195 -10.31 -7.88 -0.14
CA LEU A 195 -11.24 -7.48 0.90
C LEU A 195 -12.28 -6.58 0.25
N LEU A 196 -13.56 -6.97 0.29
CA LEU A 196 -14.69 -6.28 -0.36
C LEU A 196 -15.73 -5.80 0.66
N PRO A 197 -15.42 -4.76 1.47
CA PRO A 197 -16.39 -4.13 2.37
C PRO A 197 -17.57 -3.48 1.63
N GLY A 198 -17.35 -2.99 0.41
CA GLY A 198 -18.37 -2.32 -0.39
C GLY A 198 -18.77 -0.94 0.13
N ALA A 199 -19.57 -0.21 -0.65
CA ALA A 199 -19.94 1.17 -0.34
C ALA A 199 -20.87 1.31 0.88
N ALA A 200 -21.58 0.25 1.26
CA ALA A 200 -22.52 0.28 2.39
C ALA A 200 -21.82 0.22 3.75
N ASN A 201 -20.63 -0.38 3.81
CA ASN A 201 -19.85 -0.52 5.05
C ASN A 201 -18.34 -0.48 4.77
N PRO A 202 -17.81 0.65 4.26
CA PRO A 202 -16.41 0.78 3.88
C PRO A 202 -15.48 0.68 5.10
N ILE A 203 -14.20 0.35 4.87
CA ILE A 203 -13.17 0.48 5.91
C ILE A 203 -12.98 1.98 6.17
N ALA A 204 -13.34 2.42 7.37
CA ALA A 204 -13.24 3.82 7.77
C ALA A 204 -11.78 4.34 7.67
N PRO A 205 -11.56 5.65 7.50
CA PRO A 205 -10.23 6.27 7.55
C PRO A 205 -9.43 5.92 8.82
N GLY A 206 -8.11 5.87 8.70
CA GLY A 206 -7.19 5.66 9.82
C GLY A 206 -6.06 4.66 9.51
N THR A 207 -5.30 4.32 10.56
CA THR A 207 -4.15 3.42 10.50
C THR A 207 -4.42 2.13 11.28
N GLY A 208 -4.03 0.99 10.73
CA GLY A 208 -4.00 -0.28 11.48
C GLY A 208 -4.18 -1.53 10.61
N PRO A 209 -4.12 -2.72 11.24
CA PRO A 209 -4.14 -3.99 10.53
C PRO A 209 -5.51 -4.27 9.92
N ILE A 210 -5.48 -4.81 8.70
CA ILE A 210 -6.66 -5.19 7.91
C ILE A 210 -6.64 -6.65 7.47
N LEU A 211 -5.50 -7.31 7.52
CA LEU A 211 -5.38 -8.73 7.16
C LEU A 211 -4.20 -9.33 7.92
N SER A 212 -4.43 -10.43 8.63
CA SER A 212 -3.37 -11.24 9.22
C SER A 212 -3.09 -12.42 8.30
N LEU A 213 -1.82 -12.62 7.95
CA LEU A 213 -1.31 -13.77 7.23
C LEU A 213 -0.62 -14.72 8.21
N TYR A 214 -0.89 -16.01 8.12
CA TYR A 214 -0.23 -17.02 8.96
C TYR A 214 0.70 -17.88 8.12
N PHE A 215 1.94 -17.99 8.59
CA PHE A 215 2.97 -18.82 7.98
C PHE A 215 3.59 -19.74 9.02
N THR A 216 3.89 -20.98 8.64
CA THR A 216 4.64 -21.92 9.47
C THR A 216 6.10 -21.98 9.00
N ALA A 217 6.99 -21.70 9.94
CA ALA A 217 8.43 -21.82 9.77
C ALA A 217 8.87 -23.30 9.68
N PRO A 218 9.99 -23.60 9.00
CA PRO A 218 10.54 -24.95 8.99
C PRO A 218 10.87 -25.42 10.42
N PRO A 219 10.77 -26.73 10.72
CA PRO A 219 10.97 -27.28 12.06
C PRO A 219 12.45 -27.30 12.51
N PHE A 220 13.35 -26.72 11.75
CA PHE A 220 14.79 -26.65 12.02
C PHE A 220 15.28 -25.22 11.84
N GLN A 221 16.28 -24.85 12.65
CA GLN A 221 16.85 -23.51 12.61
C GLN A 221 17.58 -23.27 11.30
N LEU A 222 17.16 -22.23 10.58
CA LEU A 222 17.84 -21.73 9.37
C LEU A 222 17.96 -20.21 9.51
N PRO A 223 19.16 -19.65 9.71
CA PRO A 223 19.30 -18.20 9.70
C PRO A 223 18.90 -17.66 8.33
N GLY A 224 18.11 -16.60 8.33
CA GLY A 224 17.73 -15.93 7.10
C GLY A 224 16.41 -15.20 7.21
N SER A 225 15.96 -14.70 6.07
CA SER A 225 14.72 -13.96 5.96
C SER A 225 13.99 -14.31 4.68
N ASN A 226 12.69 -14.53 4.80
CA ASN A 226 11.76 -14.62 3.68
C ASN A 226 11.02 -13.28 3.57
N PRO A 227 11.23 -12.51 2.49
CA PRO A 227 10.42 -11.33 2.26
C PRO A 227 8.96 -11.74 2.03
N ILE A 228 8.05 -10.91 2.55
CA ILE A 228 6.62 -10.97 2.29
C ILE A 228 6.29 -9.74 1.45
N ASP A 229 6.47 -9.87 0.14
CA ASP A 229 6.34 -8.74 -0.77
C ASP A 229 4.93 -8.63 -1.33
N LEU A 230 4.33 -7.44 -1.23
CA LEU A 230 3.15 -7.05 -1.98
C LEU A 230 3.57 -6.64 -3.39
N ILE A 231 3.42 -7.55 -4.33
CA ILE A 231 3.76 -7.34 -5.75
C ILE A 231 2.64 -7.86 -6.63
N SER A 232 2.56 -7.31 -7.84
CA SER A 232 1.58 -7.70 -8.84
C SER A 232 1.63 -9.20 -9.13
N TYR A 233 0.45 -9.82 -9.18
CA TYR A 233 0.32 -11.21 -9.58
C TYR A 233 -0.84 -11.39 -10.57
N GLY A 234 -0.53 -11.83 -11.79
CA GLY A 234 -1.48 -11.84 -12.89
C GLY A 234 -1.85 -10.42 -13.34
N LEU A 235 -3.14 -10.10 -13.34
CA LEU A 235 -3.69 -8.77 -13.68
C LEU A 235 -4.17 -8.02 -12.42
N ARG A 236 -3.54 -8.28 -11.27
CA ARG A 236 -3.91 -7.69 -9.99
C ARG A 236 -2.68 -7.05 -9.36
N ASP A 237 -2.73 -5.74 -9.26
CA ASP A 237 -1.78 -4.91 -8.53
C ASP A 237 -2.26 -4.70 -7.09
N PRO A 238 -1.34 -4.50 -6.13
CA PRO A 238 -1.70 -4.00 -4.81
C PRO A 238 -2.46 -2.68 -4.95
N SER A 239 -3.70 -2.63 -4.47
CA SER A 239 -4.57 -1.47 -4.71
C SER A 239 -5.54 -1.23 -3.57
N LEU A 240 -5.84 0.05 -3.38
CA LEU A 240 -6.92 0.56 -2.54
C LEU A 240 -8.02 1.09 -3.46
N GLU A 241 -9.30 0.84 -3.14
CA GLU A 241 -10.43 1.36 -3.91
C GLU A 241 -11.27 2.27 -3.03
N VAL A 242 -11.54 3.46 -3.55
CA VAL A 242 -12.53 4.42 -3.04
C VAL A 242 -13.55 4.67 -4.15
N ILE A 243 -14.62 5.42 -3.89
CA ILE A 243 -15.44 5.97 -4.97
C ILE A 243 -14.71 7.23 -5.46
N PRO A 244 -14.29 7.34 -6.75
CA PRO A 244 -14.83 6.63 -7.91
C PRO A 244 -14.06 5.39 -8.39
N GLY A 245 -12.84 5.12 -7.92
CA GLY A 245 -12.07 3.96 -8.40
C GLY A 245 -10.81 3.60 -7.61
N PRO A 246 -10.05 2.62 -8.12
CA PRO A 246 -8.84 2.13 -7.47
C PRO A 246 -7.62 3.01 -7.73
N TYR A 247 -6.66 2.94 -6.81
CA TYR A 247 -5.36 3.60 -6.88
C TYR A 247 -4.29 2.72 -6.23
N LEU A 248 -3.03 3.02 -6.58
CA LEU A 248 -1.86 2.34 -6.05
C LEU A 248 -1.42 3.04 -4.76
N PRO A 249 -1.39 2.35 -3.61
CA PRO A 249 -0.81 2.89 -2.38
C PRO A 249 0.72 2.82 -2.42
N ALA A 250 1.36 3.56 -1.53
CA ALA A 250 2.77 3.33 -1.23
C ALA A 250 2.92 2.00 -0.45
N ILE A 251 3.88 1.17 -0.85
CA ILE A 251 4.05 -0.17 -0.28
C ILE A 251 5.31 -0.19 0.59
N VAL A 252 5.15 -0.66 1.83
CA VAL A 252 6.24 -1.01 2.73
C VAL A 252 6.23 -2.53 2.89
N GLN A 253 7.27 -3.18 2.38
CA GLN A 253 7.41 -4.63 2.46
C GLN A 253 7.83 -5.06 3.87
N GLY A 254 7.46 -6.29 4.20
CA GLY A 254 7.80 -6.94 5.46
C GLY A 254 8.53 -8.24 5.20
N ALA A 255 8.91 -8.92 6.27
CA ALA A 255 9.58 -10.21 6.15
C ALA A 255 9.34 -11.08 7.37
N VAL A 256 9.43 -12.39 7.18
CA VAL A 256 9.58 -13.33 8.29
C VAL A 256 11.04 -13.70 8.35
N ALA A 257 11.70 -13.34 9.45
CA ALA A 257 13.06 -13.74 9.72
C ALA A 257 13.09 -14.92 10.68
N MET A 258 14.01 -15.85 10.47
CA MET A 258 14.44 -16.75 11.51
C MET A 258 15.79 -16.23 11.98
N THR A 259 15.77 -15.64 13.16
CA THR A 259 16.99 -15.25 13.88
C THR A 259 17.44 -16.44 14.67
N CYS A 260 18.74 -16.64 14.74
CA CYS A 260 19.29 -17.59 15.68
C CYS A 260 19.28 -17.02 17.11
N CYS A 261 19.46 -15.71 17.28
CA CYS A 261 19.32 -15.06 18.59
C CYS A 261 17.92 -15.29 19.19
N GLN A 262 17.80 -16.15 20.19
CA GLN A 262 16.55 -16.39 20.95
C GLN A 262 16.73 -16.25 22.47
N GLY A 263 17.77 -15.56 22.95
CA GLY A 263 17.97 -15.43 24.39
C GLY A 263 19.34 -14.88 24.78
N ASN A 264 19.92 -15.47 25.83
CA ASN A 264 21.31 -15.23 26.18
C ASN A 264 22.18 -16.04 25.21
N VAL A 265 23.08 -15.35 24.51
CA VAL A 265 24.18 -15.90 23.69
C VAL A 265 24.83 -17.16 24.24
N GLY A 266 25.40 -17.96 23.34
CA GLY A 266 26.19 -19.15 23.67
C GLY A 266 25.62 -20.45 23.11
N ASN A 267 24.44 -20.44 22.48
CA ASN A 267 23.87 -21.57 21.73
C ASN A 267 24.49 -21.67 20.32
N VAL A 268 25.81 -21.86 20.28
CA VAL A 268 26.63 -21.92 19.07
C VAL A 268 26.21 -23.07 18.14
N ASP A 269 25.73 -24.17 18.70
CA ASP A 269 25.28 -25.33 17.91
C ASP A 269 23.80 -25.26 17.46
N ALA A 270 23.09 -24.20 17.90
CA ALA A 270 21.70 -23.90 17.61
C ALA A 270 20.73 -25.02 18.02
N ASP A 271 20.97 -25.66 19.18
CA ASP A 271 20.04 -26.63 19.74
C ASP A 271 18.69 -25.98 20.13
N PRO A 272 17.57 -26.72 20.08
CA PRO A 272 16.23 -26.16 20.29
C PRO A 272 15.92 -25.69 21.71
N ASN A 273 16.71 -26.07 22.72
CA ASN A 273 16.48 -25.69 24.12
C ASN A 273 17.14 -24.36 24.47
N ASP A 274 17.99 -23.84 23.58
CA ASP A 274 18.71 -22.58 23.76
C ASP A 274 19.55 -22.57 25.05
N VAL A 275 20.35 -23.63 25.24
CA VAL A 275 21.15 -23.82 26.46
C VAL A 275 22.62 -23.83 26.10
N THR A 276 23.37 -22.89 26.66
CA THR A 276 24.84 -22.89 26.58
C THR A 276 25.42 -24.10 27.33
N ASP A 277 25.96 -25.07 26.61
CA ASP A 277 26.57 -26.27 27.16
C ASP A 277 27.85 -26.72 26.40
N VAL A 278 28.30 -27.96 26.65
CA VAL A 278 29.55 -28.49 26.08
C VAL A 278 29.42 -28.82 24.58
N ALA A 279 28.20 -28.98 24.06
CA ALA A 279 27.93 -29.16 22.64
C ALA A 279 28.24 -27.87 21.87
N ASP A 280 27.94 -26.70 22.43
CA ASP A 280 28.34 -25.39 21.88
C ASP A 280 29.84 -25.23 21.79
N LEU A 281 30.54 -25.63 22.86
CA LEU A 281 32.00 -25.64 22.87
C LEU A 281 32.54 -26.54 21.76
N THR A 282 31.91 -27.69 21.55
CA THR A 282 32.29 -28.64 20.50
C THR A 282 32.05 -28.04 19.11
N ALA A 283 30.93 -27.36 18.89
CA ALA A 283 30.61 -26.67 17.64
C ALA A 283 31.61 -25.54 17.35
N LEU A 284 31.94 -24.72 18.36
CA LEU A 284 32.89 -23.63 18.23
C LEU A 284 34.32 -24.13 17.95
N ILE A 285 34.77 -25.19 18.64
CA ILE A 285 36.06 -25.84 18.37
C ILE A 285 36.09 -26.43 16.95
N ASN A 286 35.00 -27.07 16.51
CA ASN A 286 34.91 -27.61 15.16
C ASN A 286 35.03 -26.51 14.10
N HIS A 287 34.37 -25.38 14.33
CA HIS A 287 34.44 -24.20 13.47
C HIS A 287 35.84 -23.57 13.43
N LEU A 288 36.51 -23.41 14.57
CA LEU A 288 37.77 -22.68 14.65
C LEU A 288 39.00 -23.54 14.30
N PHE A 289 38.97 -24.85 14.57
CA PHE A 289 40.19 -25.66 14.60
C PHE A 289 40.12 -26.99 13.87
N ILE A 290 38.93 -27.59 13.67
CA ILE A 290 38.83 -28.98 13.19
C ILE A 290 38.31 -29.03 11.76
N SER A 291 37.04 -28.73 11.55
CA SER A 291 36.36 -28.90 10.26
C SER A 291 36.20 -27.60 9.50
N PHE A 292 36.35 -26.44 10.15
CA PHE A 292 36.03 -25.12 9.60
C PHE A 292 34.61 -25.03 9.04
N GLN A 293 33.73 -25.89 9.55
CA GLN A 293 32.34 -25.90 9.15
C GLN A 293 31.70 -24.58 9.60
N ALA A 294 30.93 -23.96 8.71
CA ALA A 294 30.19 -22.75 9.05
C ALA A 294 29.25 -23.04 10.22
N LEU A 295 29.23 -22.12 11.20
CA LEU A 295 28.35 -22.26 12.36
C LEU A 295 26.88 -22.10 11.95
N PRO A 296 25.97 -22.92 12.51
CA PRO A 296 24.53 -22.76 12.31
C PRO A 296 24.03 -21.40 12.78
N CYS A 297 24.64 -20.87 13.85
CA CYS A 297 24.43 -19.53 14.36
C CYS A 297 25.76 -18.79 14.50
N GLN A 298 25.98 -17.76 13.68
CA GLN A 298 27.11 -16.84 13.85
C GLN A 298 26.87 -15.78 14.93
N PRO A 299 25.69 -15.13 15.02
CA PRO A 299 25.44 -14.11 16.05
C PRO A 299 25.58 -14.59 17.50
N GLU A 300 25.22 -15.84 17.80
CA GLU A 300 25.36 -16.42 19.15
C GLU A 300 26.77 -16.96 19.43
N ALA A 301 27.59 -17.07 18.39
CA ALA A 301 28.97 -17.51 18.50
C ALA A 301 29.94 -16.38 18.87
N ASN A 302 29.51 -15.11 18.77
CA ASN A 302 30.20 -13.98 19.39
C ASN A 302 29.93 -13.98 20.92
N CYS A 303 30.53 -14.95 21.62
CA CYS A 303 30.34 -15.17 23.04
C CYS A 303 31.03 -14.10 23.91
N ASN A 304 32.00 -13.35 23.37
CA ASN A 304 32.66 -12.28 24.11
C ASN A 304 31.98 -10.90 23.92
N GLY A 305 31.06 -10.78 22.96
CA GLY A 305 30.29 -9.57 22.65
C GLY A 305 31.14 -8.44 22.07
N ASP A 306 32.22 -8.77 21.38
CA ASP A 306 33.10 -7.76 20.80
C ASP A 306 32.46 -7.07 19.57
N PRO A 307 32.85 -5.80 19.29
CA PRO A 307 32.19 -5.00 18.27
C PRO A 307 32.55 -5.37 16.84
N ASP A 308 33.60 -6.16 16.64
CA ASP A 308 34.03 -6.62 15.32
C ASP A 308 33.25 -7.84 14.82
N ASN A 309 32.49 -8.49 15.71
CA ASN A 309 31.52 -9.53 15.40
C ASN A 309 32.13 -10.74 14.67
N ASN A 310 33.42 -10.98 14.94
CA ASN A 310 34.17 -12.08 14.37
C ASN A 310 34.18 -13.24 15.35
N VAL A 311 33.81 -14.43 14.89
CA VAL A 311 33.92 -15.63 15.72
C VAL A 311 35.37 -16.09 15.76
N ASP A 312 36.03 -15.97 16.93
CA ASP A 312 37.45 -16.28 17.11
C ASP A 312 37.80 -16.97 18.45
N ILE A 313 39.09 -17.02 18.78
CA ILE A 313 39.61 -17.69 19.99
C ILE A 313 39.14 -16.99 21.28
N SER A 314 38.86 -15.69 21.20
CA SER A 314 38.35 -14.89 22.30
C SER A 314 36.94 -15.32 22.69
N ASP A 315 36.10 -15.69 21.71
CA ASP A 315 34.78 -16.29 21.96
C ASP A 315 34.90 -17.66 22.63
N LEU A 316 35.83 -18.49 22.15
CA LEU A 316 36.10 -19.77 22.78
C LEU A 316 36.53 -19.60 24.24
N THR A 317 37.33 -18.58 24.52
CA THR A 317 37.78 -18.27 25.88
C THR A 317 36.60 -17.84 26.75
N ALA A 318 35.73 -16.96 26.25
CA ALA A 318 34.53 -16.51 26.95
C ALA A 318 33.57 -17.67 27.25
N LEU A 319 33.38 -18.58 26.28
CA LEU A 319 32.53 -19.75 26.44
C LEU A 319 33.09 -20.76 27.46
N ILE A 320 34.42 -20.99 27.46
CA ILE A 320 35.09 -21.82 28.48
C ILE A 320 34.95 -21.19 29.88
N ASP A 321 35.16 -19.88 29.98
CA ASP A 321 35.03 -19.15 31.24
C ASP A 321 33.61 -19.27 31.80
N HIS A 322 32.61 -19.16 30.93
CA HIS A 322 31.20 -19.36 31.27
C HIS A 322 30.91 -20.80 31.74
N LEU A 323 31.38 -21.82 31.03
CA LEU A 323 31.02 -23.21 31.31
C LEU A 323 31.77 -23.82 32.50
N PHE A 324 33.03 -23.43 32.73
CA PHE A 324 33.91 -24.19 33.61
C PHE A 324 34.64 -23.39 34.68
N ILE A 325 34.77 -22.07 34.53
CA ILE A 325 35.67 -21.28 35.38
C ILE A 325 34.88 -20.36 36.31
N ASN A 326 34.13 -19.41 35.75
CA ASN A 326 33.53 -18.31 36.50
C ASN A 326 32.01 -18.21 36.37
N PHE A 327 31.39 -18.93 35.42
CA PHE A 327 29.93 -18.87 35.18
C PHE A 327 29.42 -17.45 34.93
N SER A 328 30.29 -16.58 34.40
CA SER A 328 29.95 -15.21 34.04
C SER A 328 28.90 -15.21 32.93
N ALA A 329 27.84 -14.41 33.09
CA ALA A 329 26.84 -14.28 32.04
C ALA A 329 27.47 -13.80 30.74
N LEU A 330 27.11 -14.46 29.64
CA LEU A 330 27.53 -14.07 28.30
C LEU A 330 26.72 -12.84 27.84
N PRO A 331 27.31 -11.93 27.03
CA PRO A 331 26.70 -10.67 26.62
C PRO A 331 25.66 -10.85 25.52
N ALA A 332 24.48 -10.22 25.62
CA ALA A 332 23.39 -10.40 24.65
C ALA A 332 23.83 -10.37 23.17
N CYS A 333 23.14 -11.18 22.35
CA CYS A 333 23.43 -11.41 20.93
C CYS A 333 23.44 -10.09 20.17
N GLN A 334 24.48 -9.83 19.35
CA GLN A 334 24.65 -8.60 18.58
C GLN A 334 24.42 -8.77 17.08
#